data_AF-A0A1N6GUC0-F1
#
_entry.id   AF-A0A1N6GUC0-F1
#
_cell.length_a   1.000
_cell.length_b   1.000
_cell.length_c   1.000
_cell.angle_alpha   90.00
_cell.angle_beta   90.00
_cell.angle_gamma   90.00
#
_symmetry.space_group_name_H-M   'P 1'
#
loop_
_entity.id
_entity.type
_entity.pdbx_description
1 polymer ?
#
loop_
_entity_poly.entity_id
_entity_poly.type
_entity_poly.pdbx_seq_one_letter_code
_entity_poly.pdbx_strand_id
1 'polypeptide(L)'
;MKKNKYSIQSVLSICFACLIVFAGCAGFTEDGNSLETNNSIDINLESQFAAARTTQIGKVDVGETESTITIIHEQIGACVKKDSVFKWDESFYWGDTIKYYCSFKGDTLVLTDSSINHDTGLPTYTSFFFVGGTNGVLDGIWMVSPCVSFQGDLVCWDDGVTTFIQIDGDKIEFRESQDNFDYMSSGFVYNLFSFIDRKPRIDYSVLSQADIFAHSMDLEYWTTQDNFVINNKTNRNMTFTYEGRSWTLNVDYVSRSDSAVVSLSSGDATCQWHFREKKSSFQELCREEFEEYLYSTYWYSFDTYVWNYKNNNYEEFGSCINRIQGIEKK
;
A
#
# COMPACT_ATOMS: atom_id res chain seq x y z
N MET A 1 0.51 47.09 36.87
CA MET A 1 1.64 47.90 36.35
C MET A 1 2.09 47.33 35.01
N LYS A 2 2.40 48.25 34.09
CA LYS A 2 2.96 48.17 32.71
C LYS A 2 3.64 46.83 32.33
N LYS A 3 3.19 46.16 31.26
CA LYS A 3 3.42 46.37 29.80
C LYS A 3 4.79 45.85 29.32
N ASN A 4 4.76 44.91 28.37
CA ASN A 4 5.12 45.08 26.93
C ASN A 4 4.69 43.79 26.20
N LYS A 5 3.81 43.81 25.17
CA LYS A 5 4.04 44.21 23.75
C LYS A 5 5.32 43.55 23.21
N TYR A 6 5.27 42.72 22.18
CA TYR A 6 4.90 43.09 20.81
C TYR A 6 4.05 42.04 20.08
N SER A 7 3.06 42.55 19.35
CA SER A 7 2.46 41.94 18.17
C SER A 7 3.12 42.62 16.96
N ILE A 8 3.34 41.88 15.87
CA ILE A 8 3.08 42.34 14.50
C ILE A 8 2.67 41.09 13.70
N GLN A 9 1.49 41.19 13.12
CA GLN A 9 0.86 40.26 12.20
C GLN A 9 1.05 40.83 10.78
N SER A 10 1.34 39.94 9.83
CA SER A 10 1.02 40.02 8.39
C SER A 10 1.66 41.12 7.55
N VAL A 11 2.30 40.74 6.43
CA VAL A 11 1.88 41.13 5.05
C VAL A 11 2.44 40.11 4.04
N LEU A 12 1.52 39.62 3.21
CA LEU A 12 1.68 38.78 2.03
C LEU A 12 2.26 39.55 0.82
N SER A 13 2.80 38.77 -0.13
CA SER A 13 2.75 38.98 -1.59
C SER A 13 3.70 39.98 -2.26
N ILE A 14 4.09 39.88 -3.54
CA ILE A 14 4.12 38.89 -4.66
C ILE A 14 4.82 39.70 -5.79
N CYS A 15 5.56 39.06 -6.70
CA CYS A 15 5.60 39.32 -8.16
C CYS A 15 6.72 38.44 -8.75
N PHE A 16 6.49 37.29 -9.42
CA PHE A 16 5.72 36.92 -10.63
C PHE A 16 6.22 37.51 -11.96
N ALA A 17 6.22 36.61 -12.96
CA ALA A 17 6.41 36.72 -14.41
C ALA A 17 7.86 36.46 -14.90
N CYS A 18 8.11 35.55 -15.86
CA CYS A 18 7.36 35.39 -17.10
C CYS A 18 6.74 34.00 -17.38
N LEU A 19 5.49 34.10 -17.85
CA LEU A 19 4.71 33.15 -18.65
C LEU A 19 5.21 33.08 -20.10
N ILE A 20 5.07 31.89 -20.71
CA ILE A 20 4.49 31.64 -22.05
C ILE A 20 3.81 30.27 -21.95
N VAL A 21 2.50 30.15 -21.66
CA VAL A 21 1.33 30.11 -22.58
C VAL A 21 1.54 29.30 -23.86
N PHE A 22 1.04 28.06 -23.87
CA PHE A 22 0.17 27.63 -24.97
C PHE A 22 -1.20 27.29 -24.41
N ALA A 23 -2.19 28.06 -24.86
CA ALA A 23 -3.59 27.71 -24.79
C ALA A 23 -3.87 26.55 -25.75
N GLY A 24 -4.69 25.61 -25.31
CA GLY A 24 -5.28 24.57 -26.15
C GLY A 24 -6.55 24.07 -25.47
N CYS A 25 -7.68 24.66 -25.84
CA CYS A 25 -8.99 24.11 -25.52
C CYS A 25 -9.20 22.78 -26.27
N ALA A 26 -9.50 21.71 -25.55
CA ALA A 26 -10.36 20.58 -25.93
C ALA A 26 -10.45 19.72 -24.65
N GLY A 27 -11.61 19.44 -24.06
CA GLY A 27 -12.79 18.87 -24.68
C GLY A 27 -12.86 17.42 -24.22
N PHE A 28 -13.89 17.07 -23.44
CA PHE A 28 -14.30 15.68 -23.31
C PHE A 28 -14.42 15.10 -24.73
N THR A 29 -13.64 14.07 -25.05
CA THR A 29 -13.90 13.22 -26.21
C THR A 29 -13.73 11.77 -25.82
N GLU A 30 -14.79 11.04 -26.13
CA GLU A 30 -15.00 9.60 -26.09
C GLU A 30 -13.85 8.77 -26.70
N ASP A 31 -13.91 7.50 -26.31
CA ASP A 31 -13.18 6.35 -26.82
C ASP A 31 -12.80 6.40 -28.32
N GLY A 32 -11.54 6.04 -28.59
CA GLY A 32 -11.04 5.79 -29.93
C GLY A 32 -9.83 4.87 -29.89
N ASN A 33 -10.07 3.57 -30.06
CA ASN A 33 -9.02 2.58 -30.31
C ASN A 33 -8.16 3.00 -31.51
N SER A 34 -6.86 3.24 -31.27
CA SER A 34 -5.84 3.09 -32.30
C SER A 34 -4.61 2.43 -31.69
N LEU A 35 -4.42 1.16 -32.06
CA LEU A 35 -3.14 0.46 -31.90
C LEU A 35 -2.14 1.09 -32.87
N GLU A 36 -1.29 1.98 -32.36
CA GLU A 36 -0.02 2.30 -33.00
C GLU A 36 1.12 1.72 -32.15
N THR A 37 1.70 0.63 -32.65
CA THR A 37 2.89 -0.01 -32.09
C THR A 37 4.13 0.85 -32.35
N ASN A 38 4.45 1.72 -31.39
CA ASN A 38 5.81 2.24 -31.17
C ASN A 38 6.30 1.75 -29.81
N ASN A 39 7.15 0.71 -29.82
CA ASN A 39 7.78 0.10 -28.65
C ASN A 39 8.91 0.98 -28.08
N SER A 40 8.54 2.15 -27.59
CA SER A 40 9.26 2.85 -26.54
C SER A 40 8.20 3.61 -25.75
N ILE A 41 7.57 2.91 -24.80
CA ILE A 41 6.84 3.63 -23.75
C ILE A 41 7.95 4.38 -23.01
N ASP A 42 8.10 5.65 -23.32
CA ASP A 42 8.92 6.58 -22.55
C ASP A 42 8.17 6.78 -21.23
N ILE A 43 8.23 5.77 -20.36
CA ILE A 43 7.72 5.82 -19.01
C ILE A 43 8.56 6.91 -18.36
N ASN A 44 8.00 8.11 -18.21
CA ASN A 44 8.67 9.20 -17.49
C ASN A 44 8.74 8.82 -16.00
N LEU A 45 9.72 7.97 -15.69
CA LEU A 45 9.93 7.33 -14.41
C LEU A 45 10.19 8.39 -13.33
N GLU A 46 10.91 9.46 -13.68
CA GLU A 46 11.14 10.60 -12.79
C GLU A 46 9.83 11.28 -12.37
N SER A 47 8.91 11.53 -13.31
CA SER A 47 7.62 12.15 -12.98
C SER A 47 6.75 11.26 -12.10
N GLN A 48 6.76 9.94 -12.33
CA GLN A 48 5.99 8.98 -11.54
C GLN A 48 6.60 8.81 -10.14
N PHE A 49 7.92 8.76 -10.03
CA PHE A 49 8.64 8.75 -8.77
C PHE A 49 8.41 10.04 -7.96
N ALA A 50 8.39 11.19 -8.63
CA ALA A 50 8.11 12.48 -7.99
C ALA A 50 6.67 12.59 -7.48
N ALA A 51 5.72 11.98 -8.18
CA ALA A 51 4.32 11.88 -7.74
C ALA A 51 4.10 10.79 -6.67
N ALA A 52 4.95 9.77 -6.66
CA ALA A 52 4.93 8.69 -5.67
C ALA A 52 5.31 9.19 -4.27
N ARG A 53 4.77 8.54 -3.24
CA ARG A 53 4.98 8.92 -1.84
C ARG A 53 6.11 8.10 -1.24
N THR A 54 7.00 8.75 -0.50
CA THR A 54 8.02 8.10 0.33
C THR A 54 7.39 7.18 1.36
N THR A 55 7.76 5.91 1.32
CA THR A 55 7.32 4.88 2.27
C THR A 55 8.44 4.44 3.20
N GLN A 56 9.67 4.41 2.71
CA GLN A 56 10.83 4.02 3.49
C GLN A 56 12.09 4.74 3.01
N ILE A 57 13.04 4.96 3.93
CA ILE A 57 14.39 5.41 3.64
C ILE A 57 15.34 4.44 4.33
N GLY A 58 16.49 4.16 3.72
CA GLY A 58 17.50 3.28 4.27
C GLY A 58 18.90 3.60 3.76
N LYS A 59 19.82 2.64 3.93
CA LYS A 59 21.19 2.73 3.43
C LYS A 59 21.53 1.59 2.48
N VAL A 60 22.48 1.85 1.60
CA VAL A 60 23.05 0.86 0.68
C VAL A 60 24.56 0.85 0.85
N ASP A 61 25.10 -0.34 1.13
CA ASP A 61 26.54 -0.58 1.12
C ASP A 61 26.90 -1.43 -0.10
N VAL A 62 27.65 -0.85 -1.03
CA VAL A 62 28.20 -1.58 -2.19
C VAL A 62 29.43 -2.36 -1.72
N GLY A 63 29.41 -3.68 -1.91
CA GLY A 63 30.46 -4.57 -1.42
C GLY A 63 31.82 -4.34 -2.10
N GLU A 64 32.88 -4.88 -1.49
CA GLU A 64 34.26 -4.79 -2.02
C GLU A 64 34.41 -5.40 -3.43
N THR A 65 33.48 -6.27 -3.83
CA THR A 65 33.31 -6.69 -5.21
C THR A 65 32.08 -5.97 -5.80
N GLU A 66 32.24 -5.36 -6.99
CA GLU A 66 31.20 -4.60 -7.72
C GLU A 66 29.92 -5.41 -8.04
N SER A 67 29.87 -6.69 -7.66
CA SER A 67 28.77 -7.63 -7.94
C SER A 67 27.87 -7.89 -6.72
N THR A 68 28.08 -7.22 -5.59
CA THR A 68 27.20 -7.37 -4.42
C THR A 68 26.78 -6.03 -3.84
N ILE A 69 25.51 -5.93 -3.45
CA ILE A 69 24.98 -4.79 -2.72
C ILE A 69 24.34 -5.28 -1.43
N THR A 70 24.41 -4.48 -0.38
CA THR A 70 23.76 -4.75 0.90
C THR A 70 22.76 -3.62 1.16
N ILE A 71 21.49 -3.96 1.28
CA ILE A 71 20.44 -3.01 1.64
C ILE A 71 20.18 -3.15 3.15
N ILE A 72 20.24 -2.03 3.86
CA ILE A 72 19.99 -1.96 5.30
C ILE A 72 18.64 -1.28 5.51
N HIS A 73 17.67 -2.04 5.97
CA HIS A 73 16.35 -1.57 6.38
C HIS A 73 16.38 -1.27 7.87
N GLU A 74 16.47 0.01 8.24
CA GLU A 74 16.53 0.45 9.63
C GLU A 74 15.15 0.95 10.09
N GLN A 75 14.69 0.48 11.24
CA GLN A 75 13.62 1.08 12.03
C GLN A 75 14.18 1.53 13.38
N ILE A 76 14.00 2.81 13.68
CA ILE A 76 14.35 3.42 14.97
C ILE A 76 13.05 3.81 15.68
N GLY A 77 12.94 3.41 16.93
CA GLY A 77 11.77 3.65 17.75
C GLY A 77 10.69 2.59 17.60
N ALA A 78 10.05 2.25 18.72
CA ALA A 78 8.84 1.45 18.73
C ALA A 78 7.97 1.81 19.93
N CYS A 79 6.66 1.56 19.80
CA CYS A 79 5.76 1.62 20.94
C CYS A 79 5.85 0.31 21.73
N VAL A 80 6.22 0.40 23.00
CA VAL A 80 6.31 -0.75 23.91
C VAL A 80 5.44 -0.51 25.13
N LYS A 81 5.03 -1.59 25.80
CA LYS A 81 4.35 -1.51 27.10
C LYS A 81 5.33 -1.97 28.18
N LYS A 82 5.77 -1.03 29.02
CA LYS A 82 6.69 -1.27 30.16
C LYS A 82 5.97 -0.87 31.43
N ASP A 83 5.97 -1.75 32.44
CA ASP A 83 5.30 -1.52 33.73
C ASP A 83 3.81 -1.08 33.58
N SER A 84 3.11 -1.69 32.63
CA SER A 84 1.71 -1.39 32.25
C SER A 84 1.47 -0.04 31.58
N VAL A 85 2.50 0.75 31.29
CA VAL A 85 2.39 2.05 30.63
C VAL A 85 2.91 1.97 29.19
N PHE A 86 2.18 2.55 28.25
CA PHE A 86 2.64 2.70 26.86
C PHE A 86 3.70 3.79 26.78
N LYS A 87 4.84 3.46 26.17
CA LYS A 87 5.95 4.40 25.98
C LYS A 87 6.62 4.19 24.64
N TRP A 88 6.94 5.30 23.98
CA TRP A 88 7.84 5.29 22.84
C TRP A 88 9.28 4.99 23.30
N ASP A 89 9.82 3.88 22.85
CA ASP A 89 11.20 3.48 23.13
C ASP A 89 12.09 3.87 21.95
N GLU A 90 12.72 5.05 22.04
CA GLU A 90 13.68 5.54 21.03
C GLU A 90 14.92 4.64 20.89
N SER A 91 15.20 3.81 21.91
CA SER A 91 16.33 2.86 21.87
C SER A 91 15.98 1.55 21.18
N PHE A 92 14.71 1.34 20.84
CA PHE A 92 14.31 0.22 19.98
C PHE A 92 14.91 0.43 18.59
N TYR A 93 15.81 -0.44 18.19
CA TYR A 93 16.43 -0.41 16.87
C TYR A 93 16.28 -1.78 16.24
N TRP A 94 15.67 -1.84 15.06
CA TRP A 94 15.70 -3.01 14.20
C TRP A 94 16.39 -2.64 12.90
N GLY A 95 17.37 -3.45 12.51
CA GLY A 95 18.02 -3.35 11.21
C GLY A 95 17.93 -4.71 10.56
N ASP A 96 17.25 -4.82 9.42
CA ASP A 96 17.41 -5.98 8.56
C ASP A 96 18.45 -5.67 7.50
N THR A 97 19.36 -6.60 7.29
CA THR A 97 20.48 -6.44 6.37
C THR A 97 20.39 -7.55 5.36
N ILE A 98 19.97 -7.21 4.15
CA ILE A 98 19.81 -8.18 3.08
C ILE A 98 20.91 -7.93 2.05
N LYS A 99 21.70 -8.98 1.79
CA LYS A 99 22.78 -8.95 0.80
C LYS A 99 22.30 -9.57 -0.50
N TYR A 100 22.47 -8.85 -1.59
CA TYR A 100 22.09 -9.27 -2.93
C TYR A 100 23.32 -9.42 -3.82
N TYR A 101 23.26 -10.40 -4.72
CA TYR A 101 24.07 -10.40 -5.93
C TYR A 101 23.43 -9.47 -6.95
N CYS A 102 24.22 -8.57 -7.51
CA CYS A 102 23.77 -7.53 -8.42
C CYS A 102 24.22 -7.84 -9.86
N SER A 103 23.32 -7.68 -10.82
CA SER A 103 23.65 -7.74 -12.25
C SER A 103 22.75 -6.81 -13.07
N PHE A 104 23.22 -6.40 -14.24
CA PHE A 104 22.46 -5.56 -15.17
C PHE A 104 22.18 -6.30 -16.47
N LYS A 105 20.97 -6.11 -16.99
CA LYS A 105 20.52 -6.59 -18.30
C LYS A 105 19.81 -5.45 -19.03
N GLY A 106 20.57 -4.63 -19.75
CA GLY A 106 20.00 -3.44 -20.39
C GLY A 106 19.56 -2.43 -19.33
N ASP A 107 18.32 -1.97 -19.40
CA ASP A 107 17.70 -1.03 -18.45
C ASP A 107 17.19 -1.70 -17.16
N THR A 108 17.48 -2.99 -16.98
CA THR A 108 17.01 -3.78 -15.84
C THR A 108 18.15 -4.11 -14.88
N LEU A 109 18.01 -3.70 -13.62
CA LEU A 109 18.78 -4.17 -12.48
C LEU A 109 18.15 -5.45 -11.93
N VAL A 110 18.99 -6.46 -11.66
CA VAL A 110 18.58 -7.73 -11.06
C VAL A 110 19.32 -7.90 -9.74
N LEU A 111 18.54 -8.02 -8.66
CA LEU A 111 19.04 -8.32 -7.32
C LEU A 111 18.65 -9.74 -6.94
N THR A 112 19.63 -10.60 -6.71
CA THR A 112 19.40 -12.00 -6.32
C THR A 112 19.78 -12.21 -4.87
N ASP A 113 18.80 -12.56 -4.04
CA ASP A 113 18.99 -13.07 -2.69
C ASP A 113 19.25 -14.58 -2.73
N SER A 114 20.10 -15.06 -1.81
CA SER A 114 20.33 -16.47 -1.55
C SER A 114 20.05 -16.77 -0.08
N SER A 115 18.98 -17.53 0.18
CA SER A 115 18.60 -18.02 1.50
C SER A 115 18.75 -19.54 1.58
N ILE A 116 18.62 -20.12 2.77
CA ILE A 116 18.57 -21.59 2.96
C ILE A 116 17.12 -21.97 3.26
N ASN A 117 16.57 -22.90 2.49
CA ASN A 117 15.28 -23.50 2.83
C ASN A 117 15.45 -24.38 4.08
N HIS A 118 14.79 -24.03 5.17
CA HIS A 118 14.95 -24.70 6.46
C HIS A 118 14.42 -26.15 6.49
N ASP A 119 13.46 -26.49 5.62
CA ASP A 119 12.88 -27.83 5.56
C ASP A 119 13.74 -28.82 4.76
N THR A 120 14.43 -28.33 3.72
CA THR A 120 15.21 -29.14 2.78
C THR A 120 16.72 -29.00 2.94
N GLY A 121 17.19 -27.94 3.61
CA GLY A 121 18.60 -27.60 3.75
C GLY A 121 19.27 -27.14 2.45
N LEU A 122 18.50 -26.95 1.37
CA LEU A 122 19.01 -26.53 0.07
C LEU A 122 18.94 -25.00 -0.09
N PRO A 123 19.87 -24.39 -0.84
CA PRO A 123 19.81 -22.97 -1.12
C PRO A 123 18.58 -22.63 -1.97
N THR A 124 17.91 -21.54 -1.58
CA THR A 124 16.84 -20.86 -2.31
C THR A 124 17.35 -19.56 -2.90
N TYR A 125 17.06 -19.35 -4.17
CA TYR A 125 17.43 -18.12 -4.88
C TYR A 125 16.16 -17.38 -5.28
N THR A 126 16.09 -16.11 -4.88
CA THR A 126 15.00 -15.21 -5.27
C THR A 126 15.62 -14.03 -6.00
N SER A 127 15.22 -13.81 -7.25
CA SER A 127 15.66 -12.66 -8.05
C SER A 127 14.55 -11.64 -8.19
N PHE A 128 14.86 -10.40 -7.82
CA PHE A 128 14.02 -9.23 -7.93
C PHE A 128 14.46 -8.41 -9.15
N PHE A 129 13.51 -7.90 -9.91
CA PHE A 129 13.78 -7.15 -11.14
C PHE A 129 13.36 -5.68 -10.95
N PHE A 130 14.23 -4.78 -11.40
CA PHE A 130 14.08 -3.33 -11.24
C PHE A 130 14.32 -2.68 -12.59
N VAL A 131 13.34 -1.96 -13.14
CA VAL A 131 13.32 -1.52 -14.54
C VAL A 131 13.40 0.01 -14.64
N GLY A 132 14.08 0.51 -15.67
CA GLY A 132 14.06 1.92 -16.07
C GLY A 132 15.30 2.73 -15.68
N GLY A 133 16.35 2.07 -15.18
CA GLY A 133 17.63 2.70 -14.88
C GLY A 133 18.62 2.65 -16.05
N THR A 134 19.85 3.10 -15.80
CA THR A 134 20.93 3.06 -16.80
C THR A 134 21.75 1.78 -16.66
N ASN A 135 21.98 1.07 -17.78
CA ASN A 135 22.74 -0.18 -17.78
C ASN A 135 24.12 -0.02 -17.13
N GLY A 136 24.41 -0.81 -16.10
CA GLY A 136 25.70 -0.79 -15.39
C GLY A 136 25.87 0.34 -14.36
N VAL A 137 24.84 1.16 -14.13
CA VAL A 137 24.87 2.25 -13.14
C VAL A 137 23.83 1.94 -12.08
N LEU A 138 24.25 1.75 -10.83
CA LEU A 138 23.35 1.44 -9.70
C LEU A 138 22.55 2.66 -9.25
N ASP A 139 23.20 3.82 -9.17
CA ASP A 139 22.57 5.09 -8.82
C ASP A 139 21.51 5.45 -9.86
N GLY A 140 20.30 5.74 -9.39
CA GLY A 140 19.16 6.02 -10.25
C GLY A 140 17.83 5.64 -9.61
N ILE A 141 16.77 5.94 -10.34
CA ILE A 141 15.41 5.54 -10.01
C ILE A 141 15.11 4.24 -10.74
N TRP A 142 14.49 3.30 -10.04
CA TRP A 142 14.07 2.03 -10.59
C TRP A 142 12.63 1.73 -10.21
N MET A 143 11.85 1.22 -11.15
CA MET A 143 10.53 0.66 -10.89
C MET A 143 10.67 -0.81 -10.51
N VAL A 144 10.11 -1.21 -9.38
CA VAL A 144 10.10 -2.61 -8.95
C VAL A 144 9.12 -3.39 -9.82
N SER A 145 9.59 -4.50 -10.40
CA SER A 145 8.75 -5.45 -11.11
C SER A 145 7.81 -6.15 -10.14
N PRO A 146 6.52 -6.32 -10.48
CA PRO A 146 5.60 -7.16 -9.71
C PRO A 146 5.98 -8.65 -9.75
N CYS A 147 6.82 -9.03 -10.70
CA CYS A 147 7.32 -10.39 -10.84
C CYS A 147 8.69 -10.56 -10.19
N VAL A 148 8.90 -11.71 -9.54
CA VAL A 148 10.15 -12.22 -9.00
C VAL A 148 10.44 -13.60 -9.58
N SER A 149 11.71 -13.97 -9.69
CA SER A 149 12.08 -15.36 -10.02
C SER A 149 12.43 -16.10 -8.74
N PHE A 150 11.65 -17.10 -8.38
CA PHE A 150 11.89 -17.98 -7.25
C PHE A 150 12.34 -19.34 -7.76
N GLN A 151 13.56 -19.77 -7.43
CA GLN A 151 14.12 -21.06 -7.89
C GLN A 151 14.11 -21.25 -9.43
N GLY A 152 14.09 -20.15 -10.19
CA GLY A 152 14.00 -20.15 -11.66
C GLY A 152 12.58 -20.05 -12.22
N ASP A 153 11.55 -20.25 -11.40
CA ASP A 153 10.16 -20.02 -11.78
C ASP A 153 9.79 -18.55 -11.61
N LEU A 154 9.05 -17.99 -12.56
CA LEU A 154 8.58 -16.61 -12.50
C LEU A 154 7.25 -16.58 -11.74
N VAL A 155 7.20 -15.83 -10.65
CA VAL A 155 6.01 -15.59 -9.82
C VAL A 155 5.71 -14.10 -9.85
N CYS A 156 4.47 -13.72 -10.14
CA CYS A 156 4.05 -12.32 -10.18
C CYS A 156 2.97 -12.06 -9.13
N TRP A 157 3.12 -10.98 -8.39
CA TRP A 157 2.13 -10.45 -7.45
C TRP A 157 1.59 -9.13 -7.97
N ASP A 158 0.28 -8.99 -8.04
CA ASP A 158 -0.35 -7.69 -8.25
C ASP A 158 -0.76 -7.14 -6.87
N ASP A 159 0.18 -6.47 -6.21
CA ASP A 159 -0.08 -5.82 -4.92
C ASP A 159 -0.83 -4.49 -5.08
N GLY A 160 -1.23 -4.14 -6.31
CA GLY A 160 -1.93 -2.90 -6.59
C GLY A 160 -1.12 -1.64 -6.39
N VAL A 161 0.19 -1.79 -6.29
CA VAL A 161 1.13 -0.75 -5.91
C VAL A 161 2.30 -0.83 -6.88
N THR A 162 2.53 0.24 -7.63
CA THR A 162 3.81 0.43 -8.30
C THR A 162 4.82 0.89 -7.26
N THR A 163 5.83 0.09 -6.98
CA THR A 163 6.92 0.48 -6.09
C THR A 163 8.07 1.02 -6.91
N PHE A 164 8.71 2.06 -6.41
CA PHE A 164 9.93 2.64 -6.94
C PHE A 164 11.01 2.63 -5.87
N ILE A 165 12.25 2.43 -6.28
CA ILE A 165 13.42 2.66 -5.45
C ILE A 165 14.29 3.72 -6.10
N GLN A 166 14.87 4.61 -5.30
CA GLN A 166 15.95 5.49 -5.71
C GLN A 166 17.18 5.14 -4.91
N ILE A 167 18.28 4.86 -5.61
CA ILE A 167 19.61 4.72 -5.01
C ILE A 167 20.42 5.97 -5.37
N ASP A 168 20.98 6.62 -4.35
CA ASP A 168 21.83 7.81 -4.48
C ASP A 168 23.03 7.66 -3.55
N GLY A 169 24.09 7.02 -4.05
CA GLY A 169 25.26 6.68 -3.26
C GLY A 169 24.95 5.68 -2.15
N ASP A 170 25.11 6.10 -0.89
CA ASP A 170 24.87 5.26 0.29
C ASP A 170 23.42 5.29 0.78
N LYS A 171 22.52 5.99 0.08
CA LYS A 171 21.11 6.15 0.46
C LYS A 171 20.19 5.40 -0.48
N ILE A 172 19.12 4.86 0.09
CA ILE A 172 17.99 4.33 -0.66
C ILE A 172 16.68 4.93 -0.18
N GLU A 173 15.82 5.30 -1.12
CA GLU A 173 14.46 5.75 -0.86
C GLU A 173 13.46 4.85 -1.59
N PHE A 174 12.48 4.33 -0.86
CA PHE A 174 11.35 3.60 -1.41
C PHE A 174 10.18 4.56 -1.53
N ARG A 175 9.57 4.58 -2.72
CA ARG A 175 8.34 5.29 -2.98
C ARG A 175 7.34 4.38 -3.63
N GLU A 176 6.07 4.74 -3.56
CA GLU A 176 5.03 3.94 -4.17
C GLU A 176 3.97 4.82 -4.90
N SER A 177 3.52 4.38 -6.09
CA SER A 177 2.41 4.75 -7.05
C SER A 177 1.09 3.89 -7.05
N GLN A 178 -0.11 4.41 -6.69
CA GLN A 178 -1.38 3.66 -6.48
C GLN A 178 -2.48 4.26 -7.35
N ASP A 179 -2.15 5.25 -8.17
CA ASP A 179 -3.12 6.13 -8.83
C ASP A 179 -4.04 5.38 -9.80
N ASN A 180 -3.71 4.11 -10.13
CA ASN A 180 -4.47 3.25 -11.04
C ASN A 180 -4.86 1.89 -10.46
N PHE A 181 -4.77 1.66 -9.15
CA PHE A 181 -5.19 0.36 -8.60
C PHE A 181 -6.68 0.13 -8.78
N ASP A 182 -7.04 -1.05 -9.30
CA ASP A 182 -8.43 -1.50 -9.37
C ASP A 182 -8.86 -2.06 -8.01
N TYR A 183 -9.28 -1.16 -7.10
CA TYR A 183 -9.82 -1.54 -5.79
C TYR A 183 -11.06 -2.44 -5.91
N MET A 184 -11.76 -2.40 -7.05
CA MET A 184 -12.90 -3.28 -7.31
C MET A 184 -12.48 -4.72 -7.65
N SER A 185 -11.17 -4.98 -7.80
CA SER A 185 -10.56 -6.31 -7.88
C SER A 185 -9.74 -6.68 -6.64
N SER A 186 -9.93 -5.98 -5.52
CA SER A 186 -9.14 -6.21 -4.31
C SER A 186 -9.69 -7.35 -3.44
N GLY A 187 -8.83 -7.88 -2.56
CA GLY A 187 -9.21 -8.79 -1.49
C GLY A 187 -10.32 -8.25 -0.59
N PHE A 188 -10.45 -6.93 -0.43
CA PHE A 188 -11.58 -6.33 0.27
C PHE A 188 -12.92 -6.67 -0.40
N VAL A 189 -13.04 -6.55 -1.73
CA VAL A 189 -14.29 -6.84 -2.44
C VAL A 189 -14.64 -8.31 -2.38
N TYR A 190 -13.64 -9.19 -2.50
CA TYR A 190 -13.81 -10.63 -2.26
C TYR A 190 -14.45 -10.89 -0.88
N ASN A 191 -13.88 -10.29 0.18
CA ASN A 191 -14.40 -10.44 1.53
C ASN A 191 -15.78 -9.79 1.70
N LEU A 192 -16.07 -8.71 0.97
CA LEU A 192 -17.41 -8.12 0.99
C LEU A 192 -18.45 -9.05 0.38
N PHE A 193 -18.19 -9.60 -0.80
CA PHE A 193 -19.11 -10.50 -1.47
C PHE A 193 -19.36 -11.76 -0.65
N SER A 194 -18.30 -12.35 -0.12
CA SER A 194 -18.44 -13.54 0.71
C SER A 194 -19.22 -13.26 2.00
N PHE A 195 -19.15 -12.04 2.56
CA PHE A 195 -19.92 -11.65 3.76
C PHE A 195 -21.40 -11.49 3.43
N ILE A 196 -21.70 -10.79 2.33
CA ILE A 196 -23.06 -10.61 1.81
C ILE A 196 -23.70 -11.97 1.54
N ASP A 197 -22.96 -12.90 0.93
CA ASP A 197 -23.49 -14.22 0.57
C ASP A 197 -23.71 -15.14 1.78
N ARG A 198 -22.68 -15.35 2.60
CA ARG A 198 -22.68 -16.45 3.57
C ARG A 198 -23.41 -16.15 4.87
N LYS A 199 -23.67 -14.87 5.19
CA LYS A 199 -24.15 -14.40 6.52
C LYS A 199 -23.25 -14.93 7.69
N PRO A 200 -23.34 -14.37 8.90
CA PRO A 200 -22.31 -13.52 9.52
C PRO A 200 -20.97 -14.20 9.94
N ARG A 201 -20.21 -14.83 9.05
CA ARG A 201 -18.82 -15.21 9.37
C ARG A 201 -17.84 -14.83 8.27
N ILE A 202 -17.60 -13.53 8.17
CA ILE A 202 -16.28 -13.07 7.75
C ILE A 202 -15.74 -12.20 8.85
N ASP A 203 -14.61 -12.66 9.37
CA ASP A 203 -13.91 -11.96 10.41
C ASP A 203 -13.05 -10.88 9.74
N TYR A 204 -13.68 -9.74 9.47
CA TYR A 204 -12.98 -8.54 9.02
C TYR A 204 -11.91 -8.07 10.02
N SER A 205 -11.91 -8.57 11.28
CA SER A 205 -10.83 -8.29 12.24
C SER A 205 -9.49 -8.87 11.78
N VAL A 206 -9.50 -9.88 10.91
CA VAL A 206 -8.31 -10.52 10.34
C VAL A 206 -7.75 -9.72 9.16
N LEU A 207 -8.53 -8.84 8.53
CA LEU A 207 -8.01 -8.03 7.41
C LEU A 207 -6.91 -7.10 7.90
N SER A 208 -5.68 -7.39 7.47
CA SER A 208 -4.56 -6.47 7.54
C SER A 208 -4.60 -5.52 6.34
N GLN A 209 -3.79 -4.47 6.42
CA GLN A 209 -3.48 -3.58 5.30
C GLN A 209 -3.15 -4.37 4.02
N ALA A 210 -2.40 -5.47 4.13
CA ALA A 210 -2.03 -6.30 2.98
C ALA A 210 -3.26 -6.98 2.35
N ASP A 211 -4.20 -7.44 3.17
CA ASP A 211 -5.39 -8.17 2.68
C ASP A 211 -6.41 -7.24 1.99
N ILE A 212 -6.43 -5.97 2.39
CA ILE A 212 -7.35 -4.96 1.83
C ILE A 212 -6.88 -4.50 0.45
N PHE A 213 -5.57 -4.33 0.28
CA PHE A 213 -4.97 -3.75 -0.91
C PHE A 213 -4.34 -4.77 -1.86
N ALA A 214 -4.34 -6.06 -1.52
CA ALA A 214 -3.93 -7.10 -2.46
C ALA A 214 -4.97 -7.29 -3.57
N HIS A 215 -4.51 -7.51 -4.81
CA HIS A 215 -5.37 -8.05 -5.86
C HIS A 215 -5.85 -9.44 -5.47
N SER A 216 -7.14 -9.72 -5.67
CA SER A 216 -7.68 -11.06 -5.44
C SER A 216 -7.95 -11.75 -6.77
N MET A 217 -7.16 -12.80 -7.02
CA MET A 217 -7.29 -13.64 -8.22
C MET A 217 -8.62 -14.43 -8.26
N ASP A 218 -9.34 -14.48 -7.13
CA ASP A 218 -10.56 -15.29 -6.96
C ASP A 218 -11.87 -14.47 -7.10
N LEU A 219 -11.83 -13.21 -7.54
CA LEU A 219 -13.07 -12.45 -7.80
C LEU A 219 -13.90 -13.05 -8.93
N GLU A 220 -13.27 -13.65 -9.95
CA GLU A 220 -13.98 -14.32 -11.03
C GLU A 220 -14.84 -15.49 -10.53
N TYR A 221 -14.42 -16.17 -9.46
CA TYR A 221 -15.18 -17.26 -8.86
C TYR A 221 -16.55 -16.77 -8.34
N TRP A 222 -16.59 -15.66 -7.59
CA TRP A 222 -17.83 -15.14 -7.01
C TRP A 222 -18.80 -14.57 -8.04
N THR A 223 -18.28 -13.90 -9.07
CA THR A 223 -19.13 -13.34 -10.14
C THR A 223 -19.77 -14.40 -11.02
N THR A 224 -19.26 -15.64 -11.00
CA THR A 224 -19.76 -16.73 -11.85
C THR A 224 -20.58 -17.79 -11.10
N GLN A 225 -20.38 -17.97 -9.79
CA GLN A 225 -21.05 -19.03 -9.01
C GLN A 225 -22.17 -18.51 -8.08
N ASP A 226 -22.06 -17.29 -7.54
CA ASP A 226 -22.83 -16.89 -6.35
C ASP A 226 -23.89 -15.81 -6.62
N ASN A 227 -24.43 -15.75 -7.84
CA ASN A 227 -25.50 -14.82 -8.26
C ASN A 227 -25.18 -13.31 -8.14
N PHE A 228 -23.92 -12.92 -7.98
CA PHE A 228 -23.51 -11.53 -8.11
C PHE A 228 -23.45 -11.13 -9.58
N VAL A 229 -24.27 -10.17 -9.99
CA VAL A 229 -24.24 -9.59 -11.34
C VAL A 229 -23.64 -8.19 -11.25
N ILE A 230 -22.41 -8.01 -11.74
CA ILE A 230 -21.78 -6.69 -11.85
C ILE A 230 -22.41 -5.94 -13.02
N ASN A 231 -23.06 -4.81 -12.74
CA ASN A 231 -23.75 -4.00 -13.75
C ASN A 231 -22.84 -2.91 -14.32
N ASN A 232 -21.98 -2.33 -13.48
CA ASN A 232 -21.00 -1.31 -13.86
C ASN A 232 -19.81 -1.37 -12.90
N LYS A 233 -18.60 -1.15 -13.41
CA LYS A 233 -17.35 -1.17 -12.65
C LYS A 233 -16.37 -0.10 -13.17
N THR A 234 -15.75 0.60 -12.24
CA THR A 234 -14.55 1.42 -12.42
C THR A 234 -13.54 1.00 -11.35
N ASN A 235 -12.32 1.56 -11.35
CA ASN A 235 -11.31 1.22 -10.35
C ASN A 235 -11.72 1.56 -8.89
N ARG A 236 -12.71 2.44 -8.68
CA ARG A 236 -13.13 2.91 -7.34
C ARG A 236 -14.61 2.72 -7.03
N ASN A 237 -15.42 2.33 -8.01
CA ASN A 237 -16.86 2.17 -7.83
C ASN A 237 -17.34 0.93 -8.57
N MET A 238 -18.25 0.19 -7.95
CA MET A 238 -18.95 -0.93 -8.54
C MET A 238 -20.44 -0.87 -8.20
N THR A 239 -21.28 -1.11 -9.20
CA THR A 239 -22.69 -1.44 -8.98
C THR A 239 -22.92 -2.91 -9.29
N PHE A 240 -23.61 -3.62 -8.40
CA PHE A 240 -23.87 -5.04 -8.56
C PHE A 240 -25.25 -5.41 -8.02
N THR A 241 -25.79 -6.54 -8.50
CA THR A 241 -27.06 -7.10 -8.05
C THR A 241 -26.80 -8.43 -7.35
N TYR A 242 -27.42 -8.64 -6.18
CA TYR A 242 -27.40 -9.91 -5.45
C TYR A 242 -28.79 -10.18 -4.89
N GLU A 243 -29.32 -11.39 -5.07
CA GLU A 243 -30.69 -11.80 -4.67
C GLU A 243 -31.78 -10.77 -5.07
N GLY A 244 -31.68 -10.22 -6.29
CA GLY A 244 -32.64 -9.25 -6.82
C GLY A 244 -32.54 -7.84 -6.22
N ARG A 245 -31.55 -7.58 -5.38
CA ARG A 245 -31.27 -6.28 -4.77
C ARG A 245 -30.06 -5.62 -5.41
N SER A 246 -30.18 -4.34 -5.76
CA SER A 246 -29.07 -3.55 -6.29
C SER A 246 -28.24 -2.91 -5.18
N TRP A 247 -26.94 -2.91 -5.37
CA TRP A 247 -25.93 -2.39 -4.47
C TRP A 247 -24.99 -1.44 -5.23
N THR A 248 -24.48 -0.43 -4.53
CA THR A 248 -23.43 0.47 -5.02
C THR A 248 -22.31 0.53 -3.99
N LEU A 249 -21.09 0.20 -4.41
CA LEU A 249 -19.89 0.19 -3.59
C LEU A 249 -18.94 1.29 -4.09
N ASN A 250 -18.51 2.20 -3.23
CA ASN A 250 -17.53 3.25 -3.56
C ASN A 250 -16.35 3.23 -2.59
N VAL A 251 -15.15 3.41 -3.14
CA VAL A 251 -13.95 3.81 -2.38
C VAL A 251 -13.96 5.33 -2.27
N ASP A 252 -14.47 5.82 -1.15
CA ASP A 252 -14.62 7.26 -0.88
C ASP A 252 -13.27 7.90 -0.57
N TYR A 253 -12.41 7.18 0.14
CA TYR A 253 -11.06 7.62 0.49
C TYR A 253 -10.12 6.43 0.59
N VAL A 254 -8.88 6.65 0.21
CA VAL A 254 -7.78 5.73 0.47
C VAL A 254 -6.53 6.55 0.67
N SER A 255 -5.87 6.33 1.80
CA SER A 255 -4.48 6.71 1.98
C SER A 255 -3.65 5.46 1.90
N ARG A 256 -2.91 5.43 0.80
CA ARG A 256 -1.92 4.43 0.50
C ARG A 256 -1.05 4.18 1.72
N SER A 257 -1.04 2.93 2.18
CA SER A 257 -0.23 2.37 3.26
C SER A 257 -0.85 2.30 4.66
N ASP A 258 -2.00 2.90 4.92
CA ASP A 258 -2.56 2.78 6.28
C ASP A 258 -4.05 3.01 6.43
N SER A 259 -4.80 3.49 5.42
CA SER A 259 -6.22 3.80 5.66
C SER A 259 -7.12 3.78 4.44
N ALA A 260 -8.39 3.46 4.66
CA ALA A 260 -9.45 3.46 3.66
C ALA A 260 -10.80 3.88 4.27
N VAL A 261 -11.65 4.47 3.44
CA VAL A 261 -13.07 4.68 3.71
C VAL A 261 -13.85 4.21 2.50
N VAL A 262 -14.85 3.37 2.75
CA VAL A 262 -15.69 2.75 1.74
C VAL A 262 -17.16 2.94 2.11
N SER A 263 -17.98 3.26 1.11
CA SER A 263 -19.43 3.27 1.25
C SER A 263 -20.07 2.14 0.45
N LEU A 264 -21.01 1.44 1.07
CA LEU A 264 -21.87 0.46 0.41
C LEU A 264 -23.32 0.86 0.62
N SER A 265 -24.06 1.08 -0.46
CA SER A 265 -25.46 1.48 -0.40
C SER A 265 -26.38 0.51 -1.13
N SER A 266 -27.63 0.44 -0.66
CA SER A 266 -28.72 -0.27 -1.31
C SER A 266 -30.06 0.38 -0.93
N GLY A 267 -30.81 0.86 -1.93
CA GLY A 267 -31.97 1.72 -1.68
C GLY A 267 -31.58 2.99 -0.93
N ASP A 268 -32.30 3.33 0.13
CA ASP A 268 -32.05 4.52 0.95
C ASP A 268 -31.02 4.29 2.09
N ALA A 269 -30.48 3.08 2.21
CA ALA A 269 -29.53 2.73 3.26
C ALA A 269 -28.08 2.78 2.74
N THR A 270 -27.19 3.36 3.55
CA THR A 270 -25.74 3.42 3.28
C THR A 270 -24.97 2.97 4.51
N CYS A 271 -24.06 2.01 4.31
CA CYS A 271 -23.11 1.54 5.29
C CYS A 271 -21.73 2.13 4.97
N GLN A 272 -21.04 2.62 6.01
CA GLN A 272 -19.69 3.14 5.88
C GLN A 272 -18.71 2.28 6.65
N TRP A 273 -17.66 1.85 5.97
CA TRP A 273 -16.52 1.20 6.56
C TRP A 273 -15.35 2.18 6.57
N HIS A 274 -14.67 2.27 7.70
CA HIS A 274 -13.38 2.90 7.79
C HIS A 274 -12.37 1.91 8.34
N PHE A 275 -11.15 2.03 7.84
CA PHE A 275 -10.02 1.25 8.26
C PHE A 275 -8.82 2.16 8.39
N ARG A 276 -8.07 1.98 9.46
CA ARG A 276 -6.75 2.53 9.63
C ARG A 276 -5.85 1.53 10.34
N GLU A 277 -4.72 1.17 9.76
CA GLU A 277 -3.69 0.33 10.38
C GLU A 277 -2.30 0.89 10.13
N LYS A 278 -1.51 1.05 11.19
CA LYS A 278 -0.12 1.48 11.12
C LYS A 278 0.76 0.44 11.81
N LYS A 279 1.59 -0.23 11.01
CA LYS A 279 2.69 -1.06 11.50
C LYS A 279 3.75 -0.13 12.09
N SER A 280 4.15 -0.38 13.33
CA SER A 280 4.98 0.52 14.15
C SER A 280 4.29 1.86 14.43
N SER A 281 3.45 1.88 15.47
CA SER A 281 2.71 3.08 15.93
C SER A 281 3.64 4.30 15.99
N PHE A 282 3.16 5.49 15.64
CA PHE A 282 3.97 6.69 15.83
C PHE A 282 4.05 7.08 17.31
N GLN A 283 5.05 7.87 17.69
CA GLN A 283 5.22 8.35 19.07
C GLN A 283 3.95 9.02 19.63
N GLU A 284 3.19 9.74 18.80
CA GLU A 284 1.95 10.38 19.22
C GLU A 284 0.82 9.40 19.57
N LEU A 285 0.82 8.19 19.00
CA LEU A 285 -0.19 7.16 19.25
C LEU A 285 0.20 6.21 20.39
N CYS A 286 1.45 6.27 20.87
CA CYS A 286 1.95 5.40 21.93
C CYS A 286 1.58 5.91 23.34
N ARG A 287 0.28 5.94 23.65
CA ARG A 287 -0.28 6.50 24.89
C ARG A 287 -1.52 5.71 25.32
N GLU A 288 -1.82 5.73 26.62
CA GLU A 288 -2.96 5.02 27.22
C GLU A 288 -4.31 5.40 26.60
N GLU A 289 -4.48 6.66 26.17
CA GLU A 289 -5.70 7.14 25.50
C GLU A 289 -6.07 6.35 24.23
N PHE A 290 -5.11 5.63 23.64
CA PHE A 290 -5.31 4.83 22.43
C PHE A 290 -5.27 3.32 22.69
N GLU A 291 -5.25 2.86 23.95
CA GLU A 291 -5.08 1.44 24.30
C GLU A 291 -6.04 0.50 23.55
N GLU A 292 -7.31 0.91 23.35
CA GLU A 292 -8.31 0.11 22.64
C GLU A 292 -8.01 -0.10 21.14
N TYR A 293 -7.17 0.76 20.56
CA TYR A 293 -6.75 0.71 19.16
C TYR A 293 -5.33 0.14 19.00
N LEU A 294 -4.65 -0.20 20.10
CA LEU A 294 -3.31 -0.75 20.08
C LEU A 294 -3.36 -2.28 20.12
N TYR A 295 -2.64 -2.92 19.22
CA TYR A 295 -2.49 -4.37 19.21
C TYR A 295 -1.00 -4.75 19.22
N SER A 296 -0.66 -5.80 19.96
CA SER A 296 0.72 -6.21 20.11
C SER A 296 1.11 -7.27 19.07
N THR A 297 2.26 -7.10 18.43
CA THR A 297 2.93 -8.16 17.66
C THR A 297 4.18 -8.58 18.42
N TYR A 298 4.40 -9.89 18.55
CA TYR A 298 5.62 -10.41 19.17
C TYR A 298 6.79 -10.31 18.20
N TRP A 299 7.89 -9.71 18.66
CA TRP A 299 9.12 -9.57 17.92
C TRP A 299 10.19 -10.48 18.50
N TYR A 300 10.38 -11.63 17.86
CA TYR A 300 11.29 -12.69 18.31
C TYR A 300 12.73 -12.21 18.52
N SER A 301 13.23 -11.33 17.64
CA SER A 301 14.62 -10.83 17.71
C SER A 301 14.93 -10.03 18.98
N PHE A 302 13.90 -9.48 19.64
CA PHE A 302 14.04 -8.65 20.84
C PHE A 302 13.31 -9.22 22.05
N ASP A 303 12.73 -10.41 21.93
CA ASP A 303 11.94 -11.08 22.97
C ASP A 303 10.89 -10.13 23.60
N THR A 304 10.25 -9.31 22.77
CA THR A 304 9.36 -8.22 23.23
C THR A 304 8.14 -8.07 22.34
N TYR A 305 7.10 -7.46 22.89
CA TYR A 305 5.92 -7.04 22.15
C TYR A 305 6.06 -5.60 21.69
N VAL A 306 5.87 -5.39 20.38
CA VAL A 306 5.73 -4.06 19.77
C VAL A 306 4.25 -3.80 19.54
N TRP A 307 3.81 -2.60 19.90
CA TRP A 307 2.41 -2.19 19.78
C TRP A 307 2.19 -1.39 18.51
N ASN A 308 1.29 -1.89 17.67
CA ASN A 308 0.82 -1.30 16.42
C ASN A 308 -0.54 -0.65 16.63
N TYR A 309 -0.95 0.19 15.68
CA TYR A 309 -2.24 0.86 15.75
C TYR A 309 -3.20 0.28 14.71
N LYS A 310 -4.42 -0.08 15.12
CA LYS A 310 -5.53 -0.47 14.24
C LYS A 310 -6.83 0.14 14.75
N ASN A 311 -7.48 0.94 13.91
CA ASN A 311 -8.79 1.50 14.16
C ASN A 311 -9.69 1.22 12.96
N ASN A 312 -10.80 0.54 13.20
CA ASN A 312 -11.77 0.21 12.17
C ASN A 312 -13.15 0.01 12.82
N ASN A 313 -14.20 -0.02 12.00
CA ASN A 313 -15.57 -0.24 12.43
C ASN A 313 -16.22 -1.44 11.72
N TYR A 314 -15.50 -2.56 11.58
CA TYR A 314 -16.02 -3.68 10.80
C TYR A 314 -17.32 -4.26 11.38
N GLU A 315 -17.51 -4.21 12.71
CA GLU A 315 -18.71 -4.72 13.37
C GLU A 315 -19.94 -3.87 13.07
N GLU A 316 -19.80 -2.54 13.09
CA GLU A 316 -20.84 -1.60 12.72
C GLU A 316 -21.18 -1.71 11.24
N PHE A 317 -20.14 -1.82 10.39
CA PHE A 317 -20.31 -1.98 8.95
C PHE A 317 -21.06 -3.28 8.63
N GLY A 318 -20.62 -4.41 9.18
CA GLY A 318 -21.29 -5.70 9.01
C GLY A 318 -22.72 -5.71 9.58
N SER A 319 -22.94 -5.07 10.74
CA SER A 319 -24.28 -4.93 11.33
C SER A 319 -25.21 -4.08 10.46
N CYS A 320 -24.68 -3.04 9.79
CA CYS A 320 -25.42 -2.25 8.83
C CYS A 320 -25.82 -3.07 7.59
N ILE A 321 -24.89 -3.85 7.02
CA ILE A 321 -25.17 -4.73 5.87
C ILE A 321 -26.23 -5.77 6.24
N ASN A 322 -26.09 -6.42 7.40
CA ASN A 322 -27.08 -7.38 7.90
C ASN A 322 -28.47 -6.76 8.04
N ARG A 323 -28.55 -5.51 8.52
CA ARG A 323 -29.82 -4.76 8.59
C ARG A 323 -30.41 -4.51 7.21
N ILE A 324 -29.59 -4.13 6.22
CA ILE A 324 -30.03 -4.00 4.83
C ILE A 324 -30.61 -5.34 4.36
N GLN A 325 -29.93 -6.46 4.61
CA GLN A 325 -30.36 -7.81 4.23
C GLN A 325 -31.53 -8.38 5.05
N GLY A 326 -32.00 -7.68 6.09
CA GLY A 326 -33.09 -8.16 6.97
C GLY A 326 -32.67 -9.30 7.90
N ILE A 327 -31.39 -9.38 8.26
CA ILE A 327 -30.82 -10.38 9.17
C ILE A 327 -30.66 -9.73 10.54
N GLU A 328 -31.60 -9.96 11.46
CA GLU A 328 -31.45 -9.51 12.86
C GLU A 328 -30.64 -10.54 13.66
N LYS A 329 -29.71 -10.07 14.52
CA LYS A 329 -29.07 -10.91 15.54
C LYS A 329 -30.18 -11.47 16.44
N LYS A 330 -30.44 -12.77 16.37
CA LYS A 330 -31.24 -13.48 17.38
C LYS A 330 -30.44 -13.67 18.66
#